data_AF-A0A8X6K7M2-F1
#
_entry.id   AF-A0A8X6K7M2-F1
#
_cell.length_a   1.000
_cell.length_b   1.000
_cell.length_c   1.000
_cell.angle_alpha   90.00
_cell.angle_beta   90.00
_cell.angle_gamma   90.00
#
_symmetry.space_group_name_H-M   'P 1'
#
loop_
_entity.id
_entity.type
_entity.pdbx_description
1 polymer ?
#
loop_
_entity_poly.entity_id
_entity_poly.type
_entity_poly.pdbx_seq_one_letter_code
_entity_poly.pdbx_strand_id
1 'polypeptide(L)'
;MMPNVIVWMESGGKRIAYAKIRARELLFAVREYERGIHCGKSMTLFFNAFGRKEDDALPAIMECYLWLGLAKQMSYCVKDLTLGYTVDYGFEAPQEAERIPRTLHYFAKTVFQLRAHIYQARSLPWNDISYLPNCVAKVFVRNQERSSQVYDSIGKSKNYL
;
A
#
# COMPACT_ATOMS: atom_id res chain seq x y z
N MET A 1 -8.68 -17.95 -15.61
CA MET A 1 -8.41 -17.08 -14.44
C MET A 1 -7.14 -16.29 -14.69
N MET A 2 -7.14 -14.97 -14.48
CA MET A 2 -5.92 -14.17 -14.51
C MET A 2 -5.16 -14.38 -13.19
N PRO A 3 -3.83 -14.64 -13.21
CA PRO A 3 -3.06 -14.81 -11.97
C PRO A 3 -3.00 -13.53 -11.15
N ASN A 4 -2.77 -13.67 -9.85
CA ASN A 4 -2.51 -12.51 -8.98
C ASN A 4 -1.04 -12.11 -9.08
N VAL A 5 -0.77 -10.81 -9.01
CA VAL A 5 0.58 -10.28 -8.75
C VAL A 5 0.84 -10.38 -7.26
N ILE A 6 2.02 -10.87 -6.88
CA ILE A 6 2.44 -10.97 -5.49
C ILE A 6 3.71 -10.16 -5.31
N VAL A 7 3.69 -9.24 -4.34
CA VAL A 7 4.88 -8.51 -3.90
C VAL A 7 5.38 -9.19 -2.63
N TRP A 8 6.60 -9.72 -2.67
CA TRP A 8 7.22 -10.38 -1.53
C TRP A 8 8.14 -9.42 -0.79
N MET A 9 8.16 -9.52 0.54
CA MET A 9 9.19 -8.96 1.38
C MET A 9 10.15 -10.08 1.78
N GLU A 10 11.44 -9.91 1.50
CA GLU A 10 12.48 -10.88 1.79
C GLU A 10 13.54 -10.28 2.72
N SER A 11 14.01 -11.06 3.68
CA SER A 11 15.11 -10.70 4.57
C SER A 11 15.98 -11.94 4.81
N GLY A 12 17.29 -11.81 4.60
CA GLY A 12 18.24 -12.93 4.75
C GLY A 12 17.92 -14.15 3.88
N GLY A 13 17.38 -13.94 2.67
CA GLY A 13 16.98 -15.02 1.77
C GLY A 13 15.68 -15.74 2.14
N LYS A 14 14.93 -15.25 3.14
CA LYS A 14 13.63 -15.80 3.55
C LYS A 14 12.52 -14.80 3.27
N ARG A 15 11.39 -15.30 2.74
CA ARG A 15 10.16 -14.52 2.56
C ARG A 15 9.47 -14.34 3.91
N ILE A 16 9.32 -13.10 4.32
CA ILE A 16 8.80 -12.74 5.65
C ILE A 16 7.37 -12.19 5.57
N ALA A 17 7.00 -11.56 4.46
CA ALA A 17 5.64 -11.04 4.27
C ALA A 17 5.29 -10.89 2.78
N TYR A 18 4.00 -10.66 2.48
CA TYR A 18 3.53 -10.51 1.11
C TYR A 18 2.30 -9.63 0.96
N ALA A 19 2.15 -9.01 -0.21
CA ALA A 19 0.91 -8.37 -0.64
C ALA A 19 0.43 -9.02 -1.94
N LYS A 20 -0.88 -9.25 -2.06
CA LYS A 20 -1.51 -9.81 -3.27
C LYS A 20 -2.36 -8.75 -3.95
N ILE A 21 -2.24 -8.66 -5.27
CA ILE A 21 -2.96 -7.72 -6.12
C ILE A 21 -3.53 -8.50 -7.29
N ARG A 22 -4.78 -8.23 -7.68
CA ARG A 22 -5.34 -8.91 -8.86
C ARG A 22 -4.71 -8.30 -10.10
N ALA A 23 -4.11 -9.12 -10.97
CA ALA A 23 -3.42 -8.56 -12.15
C ALA A 23 -4.36 -7.74 -13.06
N ARG A 24 -5.67 -8.08 -13.11
CA ARG A 24 -6.68 -7.29 -13.83
C ARG A 24 -6.77 -5.82 -13.36
N GLU A 25 -6.43 -5.55 -12.10
CA GLU A 25 -6.47 -4.20 -11.53
C GLU A 25 -5.24 -3.38 -11.93
N LEU A 26 -4.17 -4.03 -12.40
CA LEU A 26 -2.91 -3.40 -12.85
C LEU A 26 -2.78 -3.36 -14.38
N LEU A 27 -3.69 -4.01 -15.10
CA LEU A 27 -3.57 -4.26 -16.52
C LEU A 27 -3.73 -2.97 -17.33
N PHE A 28 -2.78 -2.71 -18.21
CA PHE A 28 -2.78 -1.54 -19.05
C PHE A 28 -3.65 -1.74 -20.28
N ALA A 29 -4.50 -0.75 -20.53
CA ALA A 29 -5.20 -0.58 -21.79
C ALA A 29 -5.12 0.89 -22.22
N VAL A 30 -5.08 1.10 -23.55
CA VAL A 30 -5.08 2.44 -24.13
C VAL A 30 -6.39 3.17 -23.81
N ARG A 31 -7.50 2.42 -23.82
CA ARG A 31 -8.81 2.92 -23.44
C ARG A 31 -8.97 2.85 -21.92
N GLU A 32 -9.37 3.96 -21.32
CA GLU A 32 -9.45 4.10 -19.87
C GLU A 32 -10.45 3.11 -19.23
N TYR A 33 -11.59 2.87 -19.87
CA TYR A 33 -12.62 1.96 -19.36
C TYR A 33 -12.24 0.47 -19.39
N GLU A 34 -11.19 0.12 -20.13
CA GLU A 34 -10.62 -1.24 -20.19
C GLU A 34 -9.39 -1.38 -19.29
N ARG A 35 -8.89 -0.26 -18.75
CA ARG A 35 -7.69 -0.20 -17.95
C ARG A 35 -7.99 -0.64 -16.52
N GLY A 36 -7.07 -1.39 -15.93
CA GLY A 36 -7.11 -1.72 -14.52
C GLY A 36 -7.15 -0.47 -13.65
N ILE A 37 -8.01 -0.49 -12.63
CA ILE A 37 -8.29 0.67 -11.77
C ILE A 37 -7.04 1.25 -11.07
N HIS A 38 -6.02 0.41 -10.83
CA HIS A 38 -4.75 0.73 -10.17
C HIS A 38 -3.56 0.78 -11.14
N CYS A 39 -3.78 0.54 -12.44
CA CYS A 39 -2.72 0.62 -13.44
C CYS A 39 -2.14 2.02 -13.52
N GLY A 40 -0.83 2.13 -13.31
CA GLY A 40 -0.11 3.40 -13.43
C GLY A 40 -0.51 4.43 -12.37
N LYS A 41 -0.90 3.97 -11.17
CA LYS A 41 -1.25 4.84 -10.05
C LYS A 41 -0.46 4.45 -8.80
N SER A 42 -0.17 5.44 -7.95
CA SER A 42 0.38 5.17 -6.62
C SER A 42 -0.68 4.44 -5.78
N MET A 43 -0.29 3.34 -5.14
CA MET A 43 -1.15 2.59 -4.23
C MET A 43 -0.35 2.16 -3.00
N THR A 44 -1.06 2.02 -1.87
CA THR A 44 -0.50 1.51 -0.63
C THR A 44 -0.75 0.01 -0.51
N LEU A 45 0.31 -0.77 -0.34
CA LEU A 45 0.29 -2.19 -0.06
C LEU A 45 0.47 -2.44 1.43
N PHE A 46 -0.44 -3.22 1.98
CA PHE A 46 -0.36 -3.75 3.33
C PHE A 46 0.12 -5.19 3.23
N PHE A 47 1.25 -5.48 3.88
CA PHE A 47 1.86 -6.79 3.81
C PHE A 47 1.26 -7.71 4.87
N ASN A 48 1.04 -8.97 4.51
CA ASN A 48 0.64 -10.03 5.42
C ASN A 48 1.84 -10.92 5.71
N ALA A 49 2.13 -11.15 6.99
CA ALA A 49 3.17 -12.10 7.38
C ALA A 49 2.67 -13.53 7.23
N PHE A 50 3.59 -14.47 7.02
CA PHE A 50 3.24 -15.89 7.02
C PHE A 50 3.01 -16.37 8.45
N GLY A 51 1.91 -17.09 8.69
CA GLY A 51 1.64 -17.77 9.96
C GLY A 51 1.26 -16.87 11.14
N ARG A 52 0.97 -15.58 10.91
CA ARG A 52 0.45 -14.67 11.94
C ARG A 52 -1.08 -14.70 12.02
N LYS A 53 -1.63 -14.46 13.21
CA LYS A 53 -3.07 -14.30 13.43
C LYS A 53 -3.49 -12.89 13.01
N GLU A 54 -4.78 -12.69 12.70
CA GLU A 54 -5.30 -11.40 12.21
C GLU A 54 -5.05 -10.21 13.17
N ASP A 55 -4.81 -10.47 14.46
CA ASP A 55 -4.52 -9.47 15.50
C ASP A 55 -3.05 -9.02 15.59
N ASP A 56 -2.13 -9.64 14.85
CA ASP A 56 -0.72 -9.26 14.91
C ASP A 56 -0.44 -7.97 14.12
N ALA A 57 0.53 -7.18 14.60
CA ALA A 57 0.94 -5.93 13.95
C ALA A 57 1.32 -6.14 12.46
N LEU A 58 0.83 -5.22 11.60
CA LEU A 58 1.15 -5.16 10.18
C LEU A 58 2.67 -5.16 9.98
N PRO A 59 3.26 -6.16 9.31
CA PRO A 59 4.71 -6.29 9.16
C PRO A 59 5.33 -5.14 8.35
N ALA A 60 4.63 -4.64 7.33
CA ALA A 60 5.09 -3.54 6.51
C ALA A 60 3.94 -2.87 5.75
N ILE A 61 4.15 -1.59 5.47
CA ILE A 61 3.33 -0.78 4.57
C ILE A 61 4.25 -0.20 3.51
N MET A 62 3.87 -0.31 2.24
CA MET A 62 4.66 0.21 1.12
C MET A 62 3.78 1.02 0.20
N GLU A 63 4.24 2.21 -0.20
CA GLU A 63 3.65 2.95 -1.31
C GLU A 63 4.39 2.56 -2.59
N CYS A 64 3.67 2.12 -3.62
CA CYS A 64 4.25 1.67 -4.87
C CYS A 64 3.45 2.16 -6.09
N TYR A 65 4.16 2.36 -7.19
CA TYR A 65 3.59 2.60 -8.52
C TYR A 65 3.69 1.31 -9.33
N LEU A 66 2.56 0.74 -9.75
CA LEU A 66 2.53 -0.53 -10.46
C LEU A 66 1.83 -0.38 -11.82
N TRP A 67 2.42 -1.01 -12.83
CA TRP A 67 1.91 -1.02 -14.20
C TRP A 67 2.15 -2.38 -14.83
N LEU A 68 1.12 -2.95 -15.47
CA LEU A 68 1.20 -4.25 -16.13
C LEU A 68 0.70 -4.15 -17.57
N GLY A 69 1.60 -4.10 -18.54
CA GLY A 69 1.24 -4.04 -19.96
C GLY A 69 2.27 -4.73 -20.84
N LEU A 70 2.05 -4.66 -22.15
CA LEU A 70 2.97 -5.27 -23.13
C LEU A 70 4.23 -4.41 -23.26
N ALA A 71 5.37 -5.04 -23.56
CA ALA A 71 6.64 -4.32 -23.77
C ALA A 71 6.52 -3.21 -24.84
N LYS A 72 5.74 -3.41 -25.90
CA LYS A 72 5.46 -2.38 -26.92
C LYS A 72 4.71 -1.15 -26.38
N GLN A 73 4.10 -1.23 -25.21
CA GLN A 73 3.34 -0.16 -24.54
C GLN A 73 4.12 0.50 -23.41
N MET A 74 5.40 0.17 -23.24
CA MET A 74 6.21 0.61 -22.11
C MET A 74 6.37 2.14 -22.01
N SER A 75 6.27 2.85 -23.14
CA SER A 75 6.25 4.32 -23.17
C SER A 75 5.07 4.94 -22.42
N TYR A 76 4.01 4.18 -22.13
CA TYR A 76 2.88 4.63 -21.33
C TYR A 76 3.09 4.45 -19.82
N CYS A 77 4.06 3.62 -19.40
CA CYS A 77 4.30 3.31 -17.99
C CYS A 77 4.61 4.57 -17.15
N VAL A 78 5.32 5.55 -17.72
CA VAL A 78 5.73 6.76 -16.99
C VAL A 78 4.82 7.97 -17.24
N LYS A 79 3.83 7.86 -18.13
CA LYS A 79 2.96 9.00 -18.50
C LYS A 79 2.03 9.42 -17.37
N ASP A 80 1.58 8.45 -16.58
CA ASP A 80 0.63 8.65 -15.50
C ASP A 80 1.34 8.84 -14.14
N LEU A 81 2.65 9.12 -14.12
CA LEU A 81 3.35 9.49 -12.90
C LEU A 81 2.82 10.84 -12.38
N THR A 82 2.71 10.95 -11.07
CA THR A 82 2.32 12.20 -10.40
C THR A 82 3.30 13.32 -10.76
N LEU A 83 2.81 14.57 -10.81
CA LEU A 83 3.69 15.71 -11.06
C LEU A 83 4.80 15.80 -10.01
N GLY A 84 6.04 16.04 -10.45
CA GLY A 84 7.21 16.18 -9.58
C GLY A 84 8.20 15.02 -9.63
N TYR A 85 7.85 13.91 -10.28
CA TYR A 85 8.81 12.87 -10.63
C TYR A 85 9.62 13.28 -11.87
N THR A 86 10.93 13.16 -11.77
CA THR A 86 11.87 13.21 -12.90
C THR A 86 12.36 11.79 -13.17
N VAL A 87 12.48 11.50 -14.46
CA VAL A 87 12.76 10.15 -14.96
C VAL A 87 14.20 10.12 -15.45
N ASP A 88 15.05 9.36 -14.76
CA ASP A 88 16.44 9.16 -15.18
C ASP A 88 16.58 7.81 -15.90
N TYR A 89 17.02 7.88 -17.15
CA TYR A 89 17.26 6.71 -18.01
C TYR A 89 18.74 6.28 -18.01
N GLY A 90 19.64 7.02 -17.33
CA GLY A 90 21.08 6.79 -17.32
C GLY A 90 21.84 7.49 -18.47
N PHE A 91 23.16 7.34 -18.48
CA PHE A 91 24.08 8.05 -19.40
C PHE A 91 24.08 7.54 -20.85
N GLU A 92 23.49 6.37 -21.11
CA GLU A 92 23.36 5.81 -22.45
C GLU A 92 21.87 5.73 -22.79
N ALA A 93 21.42 6.48 -23.80
CA ALA A 93 20.03 6.48 -24.22
C ALA A 93 19.67 5.05 -24.67
N PRO A 94 18.76 4.36 -23.97
CA PRO A 94 18.44 3.00 -24.30
C PRO A 94 17.84 2.91 -25.71
N GLN A 95 18.25 1.91 -26.49
CA GLN A 95 17.50 1.52 -27.69
C GLN A 95 16.01 1.37 -27.31
N GLU A 96 15.07 1.60 -28.23
CA GLU A 96 13.62 1.75 -27.94
C GLU A 96 12.99 0.67 -27.03
N ALA A 97 13.66 -0.47 -26.83
CA ALA A 97 13.33 -1.56 -25.94
C ALA A 97 13.70 -1.40 -24.43
N GLU A 98 14.45 -0.37 -24.01
CA GLU A 98 14.94 -0.19 -22.63
C GLU A 98 14.38 1.08 -21.93
N ARG A 99 13.13 1.47 -22.27
CA ARG A 99 12.41 2.66 -21.73
C ARG A 99 11.89 2.56 -20.28
N ILE A 100 12.33 1.61 -19.45
CA ILE A 100 11.96 1.63 -18.00
C ILE A 100 13.04 2.38 -17.25
N PRO A 101 12.71 3.48 -16.56
CA PRO A 101 13.71 4.21 -15.79
C PRO A 101 14.25 3.36 -14.66
N ARG A 102 15.57 3.41 -14.47
CA ARG A 102 16.25 2.74 -13.36
C ARG A 102 15.91 3.41 -12.04
N THR A 103 15.77 4.73 -12.06
CA THR A 103 15.49 5.54 -10.87
C THR A 103 14.44 6.61 -11.19
N LEU A 104 13.54 6.82 -10.24
CA LEU A 104 12.57 7.90 -10.25
C LEU A 104 12.90 8.87 -9.12
N HIS A 105 13.27 10.10 -9.46
CA HIS A 105 13.59 11.13 -8.46
C HIS A 105 12.40 12.07 -8.27
N TYR A 106 11.87 12.13 -7.06
CA TYR A 106 10.80 13.05 -6.70
C TYR A 106 11.37 14.30 -6.03
N PHE A 107 11.29 15.44 -6.72
CA PHE A 107 11.87 16.71 -6.23
C PHE A 107 10.83 17.66 -5.62
N ALA A 108 9.54 17.39 -5.81
CA ALA A 108 8.49 18.24 -5.24
C ALA A 108 8.36 18.01 -3.74
N LYS A 109 8.23 19.09 -2.97
CA LYS A 109 7.93 19.03 -1.53
C LYS A 109 6.61 19.73 -1.29
N THR A 110 5.64 19.00 -0.73
CA THR A 110 4.33 19.55 -0.38
C THR A 110 4.09 19.32 1.10
N VAL A 111 3.69 20.38 1.81
CA VAL A 111 3.28 20.32 3.21
C VAL A 111 1.75 20.29 3.26
N PHE A 112 1.18 19.33 3.97
CA PHE A 112 -0.27 19.21 4.14
C PHE A 112 -0.59 18.88 5.60
N GLN A 113 -1.82 19.20 6.03
CA GLN A 113 -2.35 18.79 7.33
C GLN A 113 -3.43 17.73 7.12
N LEU A 114 -3.25 16.55 7.70
CA LEU A 114 -4.30 15.53 7.77
C LEU A 114 -5.02 15.63 9.11
N ARG A 115 -6.36 15.58 9.09
CA ARG A 115 -7.20 15.47 10.29
C ARG A 115 -8.11 14.26 10.14
N ALA A 116 -7.90 13.24 10.96
CA ALA A 116 -8.77 12.07 11.05
C ALA A 116 -9.64 12.20 12.30
N HIS A 117 -10.96 12.24 12.12
CA HIS A 117 -11.92 12.32 13.22
C HIS A 117 -12.58 10.96 13.41
N ILE A 118 -12.25 10.28 14.51
CA ILE A 118 -12.78 8.95 14.87
C ILE A 118 -13.69 9.15 16.09
N TYR A 119 -14.99 8.89 15.93
CA TYR A 119 -15.99 9.21 16.95
C TYR A 119 -16.39 8.01 17.80
N GLN A 120 -16.74 6.88 17.18
CA GLN A 120 -17.11 5.65 17.89
C GLN A 120 -17.07 4.44 16.95
N ALA A 121 -16.72 3.27 17.51
CA ALA A 121 -16.96 1.98 16.88
C ALA A 121 -18.19 1.34 17.54
N ARG A 122 -19.09 0.75 16.74
CA ARG A 122 -20.25 0.02 17.27
C ARG A 122 -19.86 -1.45 17.43
N SER A 123 -19.99 -2.00 18.64
CA SER A 123 -19.92 -3.45 18.79
C SER A 123 -21.11 -4.09 18.07
N LEU A 124 -20.85 -5.16 17.29
CA LEU A 124 -21.90 -6.06 16.83
C LEU A 124 -22.54 -6.71 18.07
N PRO A 125 -23.85 -7.02 18.06
CA PRO A 125 -24.47 -7.74 19.17
C PRO A 125 -23.91 -9.16 19.20
N TRP A 126 -22.87 -9.36 20.01
CA TRP A 126 -22.31 -10.67 20.30
C TRP A 126 -23.03 -11.23 21.52
N ASN A 127 -23.67 -12.38 21.34
CA ASN A 127 -24.63 -12.96 22.29
C ASN A 127 -24.01 -13.61 23.53
N ASP A 128 -22.68 -13.64 23.70
CA ASP A 128 -22.05 -14.25 24.86
C ASP A 128 -20.91 -13.38 25.42
N ILE A 129 -21.18 -12.78 26.58
CA ILE A 129 -20.28 -11.91 27.32
C ILE A 129 -19.21 -12.77 28.01
N SER A 130 -17.94 -12.58 27.65
CA SER A 130 -16.79 -12.88 28.53
C SER A 130 -15.53 -12.08 28.19
N TYR A 131 -15.49 -11.35 27.07
CA TYR A 131 -14.31 -10.62 26.63
C TYR A 131 -14.75 -9.25 26.12
N LEU A 132 -14.41 -8.18 26.85
CA LEU A 132 -14.57 -6.82 26.33
C LEU A 132 -13.66 -6.69 25.10
N PRO A 133 -14.16 -6.28 23.93
CA PRO A 133 -13.29 -6.12 22.78
C PRO A 133 -12.38 -4.90 23.00
N ASN A 134 -11.08 -5.15 23.19
CA ASN A 134 -10.03 -4.13 23.24
C ASN A 134 -9.82 -3.52 21.85
N CYS A 135 -10.82 -2.82 21.33
CA CYS A 135 -10.77 -2.23 20.00
C CYS A 135 -9.79 -1.05 19.95
N VAL A 136 -8.82 -1.11 19.04
CA VAL A 136 -7.91 0.00 18.72
C VAL A 136 -8.12 0.42 17.27
N ALA A 137 -8.32 1.70 17.03
CA ALA A 137 -8.29 2.27 15.69
C ALA A 137 -6.86 2.70 15.35
N LYS A 138 -6.34 2.24 14.22
CA LYS A 138 -5.03 2.63 13.70
C LYS A 138 -5.19 3.41 12.41
N VAL A 139 -4.59 4.60 12.34
CA VAL A 139 -4.54 5.46 11.16
C VAL A 139 -3.13 5.45 10.62
N PHE A 140 -2.99 5.05 9.36
CA PHE A 140 -1.71 5.03 8.64
C PHE A 140 -1.71 6.10 7.55
N VAL A 141 -0.65 6.92 7.55
CA VAL A 141 -0.47 8.01 6.60
C VAL A 141 0.98 8.01 6.15
N ARG A 142 1.24 7.51 4.93
CA ARG A 142 2.60 7.31 4.43
C ARG A 142 3.42 6.49 5.44
N ASN A 143 4.47 7.07 6.01
CA ASN A 143 5.36 6.41 6.97
C ASN A 143 5.00 6.74 8.44
N GLN A 144 3.80 7.28 8.70
CA GLN A 144 3.34 7.62 10.05
C GLN A 144 2.15 6.75 10.45
N GLU A 145 2.19 6.24 11.68
CA GLU A 145 1.09 5.52 12.33
C GLU A 145 0.63 6.29 13.56
N ARG A 146 -0.69 6.40 13.74
CA ARG A 146 -1.32 6.86 14.97
C ARG A 146 -2.36 5.84 15.41
N SER A 147 -2.26 5.38 16.66
CA SER A 147 -3.24 4.48 17.27
C SER A 147 -4.11 5.25 18.26
N SER A 148 -5.39 4.89 18.35
CA SER A 148 -6.26 5.36 19.43
C SER A 148 -5.87 4.70 20.77
N GLN A 149 -6.22 5.34 21.87
CA GLN A 149 -6.12 4.71 23.19
C GLN A 149 -7.27 3.73 23.39
N VAL A 150 -7.01 2.63 24.11
CA VAL A 150 -8.07 1.74 24.60
C VAL A 150 -8.66 2.37 25.86
N TYR A 151 -9.96 2.65 25.83
CA TYR A 151 -10.70 3.02 27.03
C TYR A 151 -11.41 1.78 27.56
N ASP A 152 -10.90 1.20 28.64
CA ASP A 152 -11.69 0.28 29.45
C ASP A 152 -12.85 1.06 30.07
N SER A 153 -14.02 0.42 30.20
CA SER A 153 -15.21 0.98 30.85
C SER A 153 -15.02 1.30 32.34
N ILE A 154 -13.79 1.22 32.85
CA ILE A 154 -13.37 1.56 34.20
C ILE A 154 -12.18 2.54 34.14
N GLY A 155 -12.27 3.61 33.35
CA GLY A 155 -11.56 4.89 33.57
C GLY A 155 -10.07 4.88 33.91
N LYS A 156 -9.31 3.82 33.56
CA LYS A 156 -7.88 3.71 33.84
C LYS A 156 -7.13 3.41 32.54
N SER A 157 -6.43 4.43 32.05
CA SER A 157 -5.44 4.29 30.99
C SER A 157 -4.33 3.35 31.47
N LYS A 158 -4.12 2.23 30.76
CA LYS A 158 -2.90 1.44 30.86
C LYS A 158 -1.98 1.83 29.71
N ASN A 159 -0.84 2.42 30.05
CA ASN A 159 0.29 2.57 29.13
C ASN A 159 0.93 1.19 28.95
N TYR A 160 0.91 0.64 27.74
CA TYR A 160 1.78 -0.47 27.38
C TYR A 160 3.02 0.13 26.69
N LEU A 161 4.18 -0.15 27.26
CA LEU A 161 5.51 0.18 26.73
C LEU A 161 5.77 -0.57 25.41
#